data_AF-A0A1U7LMQ2-F1
#
_entry.id   AF-A0A1U7LMQ2-F1
#
_cell.length_a   1.000
_cell.length_b   1.000
_cell.length_c   1.000
_cell.angle_alpha   90.00
_cell.angle_beta   90.00
_cell.angle_gamma   90.00
#
_symmetry.space_group_name_H-M   'P 1'
#
loop_
_entity.id
_entity.type
_entity.pdbx_description
1 polymer ?
#
loop_
_entity_poly.entity_id
_entity_poly.type
_entity_poly.pdbx_seq_one_letter_code
_entity_poly.pdbx_strand_id
1 'polypeptide(L)'
;MSPPSESAILNAFLLQRHQSVISLPEFTALFPSQHRQNPQVKRLHRTIQASHADLCAGLAKNIELECRLGVRTIAKAKAARNKSRLLTRQELIEQQTFGNFDRYQVSLNDVLECMQVAIDKQQIVLEELDTSCREKLAAMRSTIDDMSDLRYGKLDNLEQDTREELENLRATCEDVLR
;
A
#
# COMPACT_ATOMS: atom_id res chain seq x y z
N MET A 1 -21.25 19.79 -26.56
CA MET A 1 -20.41 18.61 -26.24
C MET A 1 -20.41 18.46 -24.74
N SER A 2 -20.92 17.35 -24.20
CA SER A 2 -20.87 17.06 -22.77
C SER A 2 -19.42 16.89 -22.32
N PRO A 3 -19.05 17.33 -21.10
CA PRO A 3 -17.71 17.12 -20.58
C PRO A 3 -17.44 15.61 -20.45
N PRO A 4 -16.19 15.16 -20.69
CA PRO A 4 -15.82 13.75 -20.55
C PRO A 4 -16.04 13.28 -19.11
N SER A 5 -16.51 12.03 -18.96
CA SER A 5 -16.68 11.43 -17.63
C SER A 5 -15.32 11.26 -16.94
N GLU A 6 -15.32 11.28 -15.61
CA GLU A 6 -14.12 11.01 -14.81
C GLU A 6 -13.45 9.69 -15.20
N SER A 7 -14.24 8.64 -15.44
CA SER A 7 -13.72 7.36 -15.92
C SER A 7 -13.03 7.48 -17.28
N ALA A 8 -13.56 8.29 -18.21
CA ALA A 8 -12.94 8.49 -19.52
C ALA A 8 -11.62 9.24 -19.39
N ILE A 9 -11.55 10.24 -18.50
CA ILE A 9 -10.32 10.99 -18.21
C ILE A 9 -9.26 10.07 -17.59
N LEU A 10 -9.63 9.33 -16.54
CA LEU A 10 -8.72 8.45 -15.82
C LEU A 10 -8.21 7.31 -16.72
N ASN A 11 -9.07 6.69 -17.52
CA ASN A 11 -8.64 5.66 -18.47
C ASN A 11 -7.73 6.22 -19.57
N ALA A 12 -8.03 7.40 -20.11
CA ALA A 12 -7.17 8.02 -21.11
C ALA A 12 -5.80 8.41 -20.53
N PHE A 13 -5.76 8.95 -19.32
CA PHE A 13 -4.51 9.42 -18.72
C PHE A 13 -3.64 8.30 -18.18
N LEU A 14 -4.26 7.30 -17.54
CA LEU A 14 -3.56 6.23 -16.84
C LEU A 14 -3.46 4.95 -17.66
N LEU A 15 -4.39 4.59 -18.55
CA LEU A 15 -4.24 3.35 -19.32
C LEU A 15 -3.60 3.59 -20.68
N GLN A 16 -4.07 4.57 -21.44
CA GLN A 16 -3.53 4.79 -22.80
C GLN A 16 -2.06 5.26 -22.78
N ARG A 17 -1.66 6.05 -21.78
CA ARG A 17 -0.26 6.50 -21.64
C ARG A 17 0.69 5.38 -21.21
N HIS A 18 0.19 4.31 -20.61
CA HIS A 18 1.00 3.17 -20.18
C HIS A 18 1.00 2.02 -21.20
N GLN A 19 0.14 2.06 -22.23
CA GLN A 19 0.07 1.02 -23.27
C GLN A 19 1.26 0.99 -24.26
N SER A 20 2.28 1.85 -24.12
CA SER A 20 3.48 1.77 -24.94
C SER A 20 4.37 0.59 -24.49
N VAL A 21 3.88 -0.63 -24.71
CA VAL A 21 4.66 -1.84 -24.49
C VAL A 21 5.60 -1.99 -25.69
N ILE A 22 6.90 -1.88 -25.41
CA ILE A 22 7.97 -2.02 -26.40
C ILE A 22 7.80 -3.36 -27.14
N SER A 23 7.84 -3.31 -28.47
CA SER A 23 7.74 -4.51 -29.30
C SER A 23 8.93 -5.44 -29.05
N LEU A 24 8.78 -6.75 -29.28
CA LEU A 24 9.90 -7.68 -29.11
C LEU A 24 11.18 -7.27 -29.88
N PRO A 25 11.13 -6.82 -31.16
CA PRO A 25 12.34 -6.38 -31.86
C PRO A 25 13.00 -5.16 -31.22
N GLU A 26 12.22 -4.14 -30.82
CA GLU A 26 12.73 -2.97 -30.11
C GLU A 26 13.34 -3.35 -28.75
N PHE A 27 12.69 -4.27 -28.03
CA PHE A 27 13.18 -4.77 -26.76
C PHE A 27 14.49 -5.52 -26.93
N THR A 28 14.63 -6.35 -27.96
CA THR A 28 15.88 -7.04 -28.27
C THR A 28 16.98 -6.09 -28.71
N ALA A 29 16.66 -4.93 -29.29
CA ALA A 29 17.64 -3.92 -29.69
C ALA A 29 18.34 -3.25 -28.50
N LEU A 30 17.70 -3.24 -27.31
CA LEU A 30 18.27 -2.75 -26.06
C LEU A 30 19.42 -3.61 -25.54
N PHE A 31 19.57 -4.84 -26.04
CA PHE A 31 20.64 -5.75 -25.64
C PHE A 31 21.83 -5.66 -26.61
N PRO A 32 23.07 -5.86 -26.10
CA PRO A 32 24.25 -6.00 -26.94
C PRO A 32 24.05 -7.05 -28.02
N SER A 33 24.63 -6.85 -29.21
CA SER A 33 24.47 -7.74 -30.39
C SER A 33 24.73 -9.22 -30.07
N GLN A 34 25.68 -9.48 -29.17
CA GLN A 34 26.07 -10.82 -28.70
C GLN A 34 24.96 -11.56 -27.93
N HIS A 35 23.99 -10.84 -27.34
CA HIS A 35 22.94 -11.41 -26.50
C HIS A 35 21.54 -11.32 -27.11
N ARG A 36 21.36 -10.68 -28.28
CA ARG A 36 20.02 -10.49 -28.90
C ARG A 36 19.32 -11.80 -29.27
N GLN A 37 20.09 -12.84 -29.59
CA GLN A 37 19.54 -14.16 -29.90
C GLN A 37 19.35 -15.04 -28.66
N ASN A 38 19.69 -14.55 -27.46
CA ASN A 38 19.54 -15.33 -26.23
C ASN A 38 18.04 -15.59 -25.95
N PRO A 39 17.61 -16.87 -25.80
CA PRO A 39 16.22 -17.21 -25.51
C PRO A 39 15.71 -16.60 -24.19
N GLN A 40 16.59 -16.27 -23.25
CA GLN A 40 16.23 -15.60 -22.00
C GLN A 40 15.70 -14.18 -22.22
N VAL A 41 16.16 -13.47 -23.26
CA VAL A 41 15.65 -12.13 -23.59
C VAL A 41 14.18 -12.21 -24.01
N LYS A 42 13.80 -13.23 -24.79
CA LYS A 42 12.39 -13.47 -25.16
C LYS A 42 11.54 -13.85 -23.96
N ARG A 43 12.09 -14.64 -23.02
CA ARG A 43 11.40 -14.97 -21.75
C ARG A 43 11.18 -13.72 -20.91
N LEU A 44 12.20 -12.89 -20.74
CA LEU A 44 12.13 -11.64 -20.00
C LEU A 44 11.07 -10.69 -20.60
N HIS A 45 11.04 -10.55 -21.93
CA HIS A 45 10.02 -9.76 -22.62
C HIS A 45 8.60 -10.24 -22.29
N ARG A 46 8.36 -11.55 -22.33
CA ARG A 46 7.07 -12.13 -21.96
C ARG A 46 6.71 -11.90 -20.50
N THR A 47 7.66 -12.02 -19.58
CA THR A 47 7.43 -11.76 -18.16
C THR A 47 7.08 -10.30 -17.90
N ILE A 48 7.78 -9.36 -18.54
CA ILE A 48 7.49 -7.93 -18.43
C ILE A 48 6.11 -7.62 -19.02
N GLN A 49 5.79 -8.19 -20.18
CA GLN A 49 4.47 -8.06 -20.80
C GLN A 49 3.35 -8.57 -19.88
N ALA A 50 3.54 -9.72 -19.24
CA ALA A 50 2.57 -10.29 -18.29
C ALA A 50 2.40 -9.38 -17.06
N SER A 51 3.50 -8.96 -16.43
CA SER A 51 3.47 -8.04 -15.29
C SER A 51 2.78 -6.71 -15.64
N HIS A 52 3.01 -6.20 -16.84
CA HIS A 52 2.36 -4.99 -17.32
C HIS A 52 0.85 -5.17 -17.53
N ALA A 53 0.43 -6.32 -18.08
CA ALA A 53 -0.98 -6.65 -18.24
C ALA A 53 -1.69 -6.76 -16.88
N ASP A 54 -1.06 -7.38 -15.89
CA ASP A 54 -1.58 -7.49 -14.52
C ASP A 54 -1.73 -6.11 -13.87
N LEU A 55 -0.73 -5.24 -14.04
CA LEU A 55 -0.78 -3.86 -13.54
C LEU A 55 -1.90 -3.06 -14.19
N CYS A 56 -2.07 -3.14 -15.52
CA CYS A 56 -3.16 -2.49 -16.23
C CYS A 56 -4.54 -2.99 -15.76
N ALA A 57 -4.68 -4.30 -15.53
CA ALA A 57 -5.90 -4.89 -15.02
C ALA A 57 -6.21 -4.40 -13.59
N GLY A 58 -5.17 -4.25 -12.74
CA GLY A 58 -5.30 -3.66 -11.40
C GLY A 58 -5.72 -2.19 -11.45
N LEU A 59 -5.07 -1.38 -12.29
CA LEU A 59 -5.42 0.03 -12.49
C LEU A 59 -6.86 0.21 -12.97
N ALA A 60 -7.32 -0.60 -13.93
CA ALA A 60 -8.70 -0.54 -14.41
C ALA A 60 -9.72 -0.78 -13.29
N LYS A 61 -9.48 -1.78 -12.42
CA LYS A 61 -10.32 -2.05 -11.25
C LYS A 61 -10.31 -0.90 -10.25
N ASN A 62 -9.14 -0.31 -9.99
CA ASN A 62 -9.01 0.81 -9.07
C ASN A 62 -9.71 2.06 -9.60
N ILE A 63 -9.61 2.34 -10.91
CA ILE A 63 -10.33 3.45 -11.55
C ILE A 63 -11.84 3.28 -11.36
N GLU A 64 -12.38 2.07 -11.56
CA GLU A 64 -13.81 1.80 -11.34
C GLU A 64 -14.22 2.04 -9.88
N LEU A 65 -13.41 1.55 -8.93
CA LEU A 65 -13.66 1.71 -7.50
C LEU A 65 -13.64 3.19 -7.10
N GLU A 66 -12.62 3.93 -7.54
CA GLU A 66 -12.48 5.36 -7.27
C GLU A 66 -13.61 6.17 -7.90
N CYS A 67 -14.03 5.87 -9.13
CA CYS A 67 -15.19 6.55 -9.74
C CYS A 67 -16.46 6.33 -8.90
N ARG A 68 -16.66 5.14 -8.32
CA ARG A 68 -17.81 4.84 -7.46
C ARG A 68 -17.72 5.57 -6.11
N LEU A 69 -16.52 5.64 -5.52
CA LEU A 69 -16.30 6.35 -4.26
C LEU A 69 -16.37 7.87 -4.43
N GLY A 70 -15.83 8.40 -5.54
CA GLY A 70 -15.85 9.81 -5.94
C GLY A 70 -17.25 10.40 -5.98
N VAL A 71 -18.22 9.67 -6.55
CA VAL A 71 -19.63 10.10 -6.54
C VAL A 71 -20.15 10.24 -5.11
N ARG A 72 -19.80 9.32 -4.20
CA ARG A 72 -20.21 9.35 -2.79
C ARG A 72 -19.53 10.48 -2.01
N THR A 73 -18.24 10.71 -2.22
CA THR A 73 -17.51 11.80 -1.55
C THR A 73 -17.97 13.16 -2.04
N ILE A 74 -18.20 13.34 -3.34
CA ILE A 74 -18.78 14.57 -3.90
C ILE A 74 -20.19 14.80 -3.35
N ALA A 75 -21.03 13.76 -3.26
CA ALA A 75 -22.36 13.88 -2.68
C ALA A 75 -22.32 14.26 -1.20
N LYS A 76 -21.43 13.65 -0.41
CA LYS A 76 -21.21 14.00 1.00
C LYS A 76 -20.70 15.44 1.16
N ALA A 77 -19.75 15.88 0.33
CA ALA A 77 -19.24 17.25 0.35
C ALA A 77 -20.32 18.28 -0.02
N LYS A 78 -21.16 17.98 -1.02
CA LYS A 78 -22.33 18.81 -1.35
C LYS A 78 -23.37 18.85 -0.23
N ALA A 79 -23.64 17.72 0.42
CA ALA A 79 -24.56 17.64 1.54
C ALA A 79 -24.05 18.43 2.76
N ALA A 80 -22.76 18.32 3.09
CA ALA A 80 -22.12 19.11 4.14
C ALA A 80 -22.19 20.62 3.84
N ARG A 81 -21.91 21.03 2.60
CA ARG A 81 -22.00 22.43 2.17
C ARG A 81 -23.43 22.98 2.16
N ASN A 82 -24.44 22.14 1.91
CA ASN A 82 -25.83 22.55 2.01
C ASN A 82 -26.31 22.61 3.48
N LYS A 83 -25.81 21.72 4.35
CA LYS A 83 -26.12 21.73 5.78
C LYS A 83 -25.52 22.95 6.48
N SER A 84 -24.32 23.39 6.09
CA SER A 84 -23.70 24.64 6.57
C SER A 84 -24.34 25.91 5.97
N ARG A 85 -25.23 25.78 4.98
CA ARG A 85 -25.99 26.88 4.36
C ARG A 85 -27.40 27.04 4.92
N LEU A 86 -27.79 26.26 5.93
CA LEU A 86 -29.03 26.50 6.68
C LEU A 86 -28.83 27.74 7.57
N LEU A 87 -28.88 28.91 6.93
CA LEU A 87 -28.78 30.21 7.57
C LEU A 87 -29.89 30.32 8.62
N THR A 88 -29.49 30.73 9.81
CA THR A 88 -30.37 31.05 10.91
C THR A 88 -31.26 32.24 10.51
N ARG A 89 -32.47 32.36 11.05
CA ARG A 89 -33.41 33.47 10.71
C ARG A 89 -32.78 34.86 10.85
N GLN A 90 -31.81 35.01 11.75
CA GLN A 90 -31.04 36.24 11.97
C GLN A 90 -30.14 36.59 10.76
N GLU A 91 -29.43 35.59 10.22
CA GLU A 91 -28.49 35.77 9.10
C GLU A 91 -29.24 36.08 7.79
N LEU A 92 -30.46 35.57 7.65
CA LEU A 92 -31.37 35.88 6.54
C LEU A 92 -31.83 37.35 6.55
N ILE A 93 -32.03 37.93 7.74
CA ILE A 93 -32.40 39.34 7.92
C ILE A 93 -31.21 40.25 7.62
N GLU A 94 -30.00 39.88 8.04
CA GLU A 94 -28.77 40.62 7.77
C GLU A 94 -28.40 40.60 6.28
N GLN A 95 -28.61 39.47 5.59
CA GLN A 95 -28.38 39.35 4.15
C GLN A 95 -29.35 40.22 3.32
N GLN A 96 -30.59 40.38 3.78
CA GLN A 96 -31.58 41.26 3.15
C GLN A 96 -31.32 42.75 3.42
N THR A 97 -30.67 43.09 4.54
CA THR A 97 -30.44 44.48 4.94
C THR A 97 -29.09 45.05 4.49
N PHE A 98 -28.05 44.22 4.33
CA PHE A 98 -26.69 44.72 4.02
C PHE A 98 -26.15 44.35 2.64
N GLY A 99 -26.89 43.59 1.83
CA GLY A 99 -26.43 43.17 0.51
C GLY A 99 -25.25 42.19 0.59
N ASN A 100 -25.10 41.39 -0.46
CA ASN A 100 -24.26 40.20 -0.50
C ASN A 100 -22.76 40.57 -0.41
N PHE A 101 -22.22 40.71 0.80
CA PHE A 101 -20.78 40.69 1.02
C PHE A 101 -20.34 39.23 1.01
N ASP A 102 -19.62 38.82 -0.05
CA ASP A 102 -18.82 37.61 -0.09
C ASP A 102 -17.75 37.68 1.01
N ARG A 103 -18.15 37.36 2.24
CA ARG A 103 -17.25 37.05 3.32
C ARG A 103 -17.55 35.62 3.71
N TYR A 104 -16.66 34.72 3.30
CA TYR A 104 -16.47 33.42 3.95
C TYR A 104 -16.08 33.69 5.41
N GLN A 105 -17.05 34.05 6.24
CA GLN A 105 -16.90 34.01 7.69
C GLN A 105 -17.24 32.59 8.09
N VAL A 106 -16.22 31.72 8.07
CA VAL A 106 -16.30 30.44 8.76
C VAL A 106 -16.51 30.77 10.24
N SER A 107 -17.61 30.29 10.82
CA SER A 107 -17.90 30.54 12.22
C SER A 107 -16.80 29.91 13.07
N LEU A 108 -16.43 30.54 14.19
CA LEU A 108 -15.45 29.97 15.13
C LEU A 108 -15.88 28.56 15.57
N ASN A 109 -17.18 28.32 15.70
CA ASN A 109 -17.73 27.00 16.02
C ASN A 109 -17.45 25.97 14.92
N ASP A 110 -17.53 26.35 13.65
CA ASP A 110 -17.23 25.44 12.53
C ASP A 110 -15.74 25.07 12.51
N VAL A 111 -14.86 26.03 12.84
CA VAL A 111 -13.42 25.78 12.96
C VAL A 111 -13.14 24.85 14.13
N LEU A 112 -13.77 25.07 15.28
CA LEU A 112 -13.61 24.22 16.47
C LEU A 112 -14.10 22.80 16.21
N GLU A 113 -15.24 22.62 15.53
CA GLU A 113 -15.74 21.30 15.14
C GLU A 113 -14.79 20.60 14.16
N CYS A 114 -14.29 21.32 13.16
CA CYS A 114 -13.29 20.79 12.22
C CYS A 114 -11.99 20.39 12.91
N MET A 115 -11.52 21.19 13.87
CA MET A 115 -10.32 20.89 14.66
C MET A 115 -10.54 19.67 15.55
N GLN A 116 -11.70 19.54 16.21
CA GLN A 116 -12.00 18.35 17.02
C GLN A 116 -11.98 17.09 16.17
N VAL A 117 -12.62 17.11 14.99
CA VAL A 117 -12.59 15.98 14.06
C VAL A 117 -11.17 15.66 13.58
N ALA A 118 -10.32 16.68 13.39
CA ALA A 118 -8.91 16.48 13.03
C ALA A 118 -8.11 15.83 14.17
N ILE A 119 -8.33 16.27 15.41
CA ILE A 119 -7.71 15.71 16.61
C ILE A 119 -8.12 14.23 16.77
N ASP A 120 -9.41 13.93 16.68
CA ASP A 120 -9.90 12.55 16.82
C ASP A 120 -9.30 11.63 15.76
N LYS A 121 -9.18 12.10 14.51
CA LYS A 121 -8.52 11.35 13.44
C LYS A 121 -7.04 11.12 13.71
N GLN A 122 -6.33 12.14 14.20
CA GLN A 122 -4.91 12.01 14.54
C GLN A 122 -4.70 11.04 15.69
N GLN A 123 -5.61 11.03 16.67
CA GLN A 123 -5.59 10.10 17.80
C GLN A 123 -5.71 8.65 17.32
N ILE A 124 -6.66 8.37 16.41
CA ILE A 124 -6.83 7.02 15.82
C ILE A 124 -5.55 6.58 15.10
N VAL A 125 -4.97 7.47 14.28
CA VAL A 125 -3.74 7.16 13.54
C VAL A 125 -2.56 6.89 14.49
N LEU A 126 -2.47 7.61 15.61
CA LEU A 126 -1.44 7.37 16.62
C LEU A 126 -1.61 6.00 17.30
N GLU A 127 -2.84 5.59 17.62
CA GLU A 127 -3.12 4.28 18.22
C GLU A 127 -2.81 3.12 17.25
N GLU A 128 -3.18 3.26 15.97
CA GLU A 128 -2.84 2.30 14.92
C GLU A 128 -1.32 2.20 14.71
N LEU A 129 -0.61 3.32 14.80
CA LEU A 129 0.84 3.33 14.66
C LEU A 129 1.54 2.68 15.87
N ASP A 130 1.08 2.97 17.08
CA ASP A 130 1.62 2.39 18.32
C ASP A 130 1.43 0.87 18.37
N THR A 131 0.24 0.39 17.97
CA THR A 131 -0.03 -1.05 17.83
C THR A 131 0.89 -1.70 16.79
N SER A 132 1.02 -1.10 15.60
CA SER A 132 1.93 -1.62 14.57
C SER A 132 3.41 -1.64 15.02
N CYS A 133 3.85 -0.62 15.76
CA CYS A 133 5.20 -0.58 16.33
C CYS A 133 5.41 -1.70 17.35
N ARG A 134 4.44 -1.95 18.25
CA ARG A 134 4.52 -3.05 19.22
C ARG A 134 4.59 -4.41 18.55
N GLU A 135 3.79 -4.64 17.53
CA GLU A 135 3.81 -5.89 16.75
C GLU A 135 5.18 -6.11 16.10
N LYS A 136 5.73 -5.06 15.46
CA LYS A 136 7.06 -5.14 14.83
C LYS A 136 8.17 -5.40 15.86
N LEU A 137 8.13 -4.74 17.02
CA LEU A 137 9.09 -4.97 18.10
C LEU A 137 8.98 -6.38 18.67
N ALA A 138 7.76 -6.91 18.83
CA ALA A 138 7.54 -8.28 19.26
C ALA A 138 8.11 -9.29 18.25
N ALA A 139 7.89 -9.07 16.95
CA ALA A 139 8.45 -9.90 15.89
C ALA A 139 9.98 -9.86 15.87
N MET A 140 10.58 -8.68 16.01
CA MET A 140 12.05 -8.53 16.13
C MET A 140 12.58 -9.28 17.35
N ARG A 141 11.91 -9.17 18.50
CA ARG A 141 12.32 -9.87 19.72
C ARG A 141 12.23 -11.40 19.56
N SER A 142 11.14 -11.91 18.98
CA SER A 142 11.01 -13.33 18.65
C SER A 142 12.14 -13.79 17.73
N THR A 143 12.48 -12.99 16.72
CA THR A 143 13.58 -13.33 15.80
C THR A 143 14.92 -13.36 16.53
N ILE A 144 15.17 -12.44 17.46
CA ILE A 144 16.38 -12.43 18.28
C ILE A 144 16.42 -13.64 19.21
N ASP A 145 15.29 -14.00 19.83
CA ASP A 145 15.19 -15.18 20.70
C ASP A 145 15.42 -16.47 19.90
N ASP A 146 14.83 -16.61 18.71
CA ASP A 146 15.03 -17.73 17.80
C ASP A 146 16.50 -17.84 17.34
N MET A 147 17.13 -16.71 17.00
CA MET A 147 18.55 -16.66 16.64
C MET A 147 19.46 -16.96 17.84
N SER A 148 19.05 -16.59 19.05
CA SER A 148 19.79 -16.88 20.28
C SER A 148 19.67 -18.37 20.65
N ASP A 149 18.48 -18.97 20.49
CA ASP A 149 18.25 -20.40 20.67
C ASP A 149 19.05 -21.24 19.66
N LEU A 150 19.14 -20.79 18.41
CA LEU A 150 20.04 -21.40 17.43
C LEU A 150 21.49 -21.37 17.88
N ARG A 151 21.95 -20.23 18.42
CA ARG A 151 23.36 -20.04 18.80
C ARG A 151 23.76 -20.75 20.09
N TYR A 152 22.85 -20.84 21.07
CA TYR A 152 23.18 -21.31 22.42
C TYR A 152 22.43 -22.57 22.85
N GLY A 153 21.36 -22.94 22.15
CA GLY A 153 20.58 -24.14 22.43
C GLY A 153 20.87 -25.21 21.40
N LYS A 154 20.36 -25.04 20.18
CA LYS A 154 20.33 -26.12 19.19
C LYS A 154 21.70 -26.47 18.62
N LEU A 155 22.51 -25.49 18.22
CA LEU A 155 23.81 -25.78 17.60
C LEU A 155 24.83 -26.32 18.61
N ASP A 156 24.80 -25.83 19.85
CA ASP A 156 25.73 -26.27 20.90
C ASP A 156 25.42 -27.71 21.35
N ASN A 157 24.13 -28.05 21.49
CA ASN A 157 23.71 -29.42 21.80
C ASN A 157 24.00 -30.40 20.65
N LEU A 158 23.95 -29.95 19.39
CA LEU A 158 24.28 -30.78 18.23
C LEU A 158 25.73 -31.27 18.24
N GLU A 159 26.69 -30.46 18.69
CA GLU A 159 28.09 -30.89 18.82
C GLU A 159 28.27 -31.94 19.92
N GLN A 160 27.46 -31.84 20.98
CA GLN A 160 27.51 -32.73 22.12
C GLN A 160 26.83 -34.07 21.83
N ASP A 161 25.65 -34.03 21.22
CA ASP A 161 24.88 -35.21 20.78
C ASP A 161 25.67 -36.01 19.73
N THR A 162 26.26 -35.34 18.73
CA THR A 162 27.05 -36.03 17.69
C THR A 162 28.33 -36.66 18.25
N ARG A 163 28.96 -36.04 19.27
CA ARG A 163 30.11 -36.63 19.96
C ARG A 163 29.72 -37.87 20.75
N GLU A 164 28.59 -37.84 21.44
CA GLU A 164 28.09 -38.97 22.24
C GLU A 164 27.67 -40.14 21.32
N GLU A 165 27.04 -39.86 20.19
CA GLU A 165 26.73 -40.87 19.16
C GLU A 165 27.99 -41.49 18.54
N LEU A 166 29.03 -40.68 18.27
CA LEU A 166 30.31 -41.18 17.77
C LEU A 166 31.06 -42.05 18.79
N GLU A 167 31.00 -41.72 20.08
CA GLU A 167 31.56 -42.58 21.14
C GLU A 167 30.80 -43.91 21.26
N ASN A 168 29.46 -43.88 21.18
CA ASN A 168 28.65 -45.09 21.16
C ASN A 168 28.94 -45.95 19.92
N LEU A 169 29.16 -45.34 18.75
CA LEU A 169 29.55 -46.05 17.54
C LEU A 169 30.95 -46.66 17.68
N ARG A 170 31.90 -45.94 18.31
CA ARG A 170 33.24 -46.46 18.59
C ARG A 170 33.19 -47.68 19.51
N ALA A 171 32.42 -47.59 20.60
CA ALA A 171 32.25 -48.68 21.55
C ALA A 171 31.64 -49.93 20.89
N THR A 172 30.62 -49.74 20.05
CA THR A 172 30.00 -50.86 19.32
C THR A 172 30.94 -51.47 18.27
N CYS A 173 31.77 -50.67 17.59
CA CYS A 173 32.80 -51.20 16.69
C CYS A 173 33.90 -51.98 17.45
N GLU A 174 34.31 -51.52 18.64
CA GLU A 174 35.28 -52.24 19.48
C GLU A 174 34.72 -53.57 20.00
N ASP A 175 33.43 -53.64 20.33
CA ASP A 175 32.77 -54.89 20.74
C ASP A 175 32.60 -55.89 19.59
N VAL A 176 32.39 -55.42 18.35
CA VAL A 176 32.28 -56.29 17.16
C VAL A 176 33.65 -56.82 16.68
N LEU A 177 34.74 -56.14 17.04
CA LEU A 177 36.11 -56.53 16.70
C LEU A 177 36.77 -57.47 17.73
N ARG A 178 36.09 -57.76 18.85
CA ARG A 178 36.48 -58.75 19.85
C ARG A 178 35.87 -60.12 19.58
#